data_AF-A0A1X7VG67-F1
#
_entry.id   AF-A0A1X7VG67-F1
#
_cell.length_a   1.000
_cell.length_b   1.000
_cell.length_c   1.000
_cell.angle_alpha   90.00
_cell.angle_beta   90.00
_cell.angle_gamma   90.00
#
_symmetry.space_group_name_H-M   'P 1'
#
loop_
_entity.id
_entity.type
_entity.pdbx_description
1 polymer ?
#
loop_
_entity_poly.entity_id
_entity_poly.type
_entity_poly.pdbx_seq_one_letter_code
_entity_poly.pdbx_strand_id
1 'polypeptide(L)'
;MEAVADIADMHINVPNLTLEQRETMLNVDQKRIFDKIKSHLISQKEREDLLENESSRLLRLDNIKLLRMFISGVGGTGKSFLIEAIKCLVDDIWHPKSGEIMCAIVAPTGIAAFNVGGLTIHRLFQLPIEHEGKTAGYWALNKEAQKRIKMTLKNLKIIIVDEVFMVSNLNLAYLHMRLEDIFGTDEWFGSKNILFVGDLLQLPPVNGRPIF
;
A
#
# COMPACT_ATOMS: atom_id res chain seq x y z
N MET A 1 -0.39 7.27 17.28
CA MET A 1 -0.19 6.13 18.20
C MET A 1 -1.14 5.01 17.83
N GLU A 2 -2.45 5.23 17.72
CA GLU A 2 -3.42 4.14 17.41
C GLU A 2 -3.10 3.32 16.16
N ALA A 3 -3.08 3.85 14.92
CA ALA A 3 -2.92 3.00 13.73
C ALA A 3 -1.61 2.17 13.66
N VAL A 4 -0.50 2.65 14.24
CA VAL A 4 0.77 1.91 14.28
C VAL A 4 0.79 0.91 15.44
N ALA A 5 0.21 1.27 16.59
CA ALA A 5 -0.01 0.33 17.68
C ALA A 5 -0.93 -0.82 17.22
N ASP A 6 -2.02 -0.48 16.52
CA ASP A 6 -2.94 -1.44 15.92
C ASP A 6 -2.20 -2.40 14.96
N ILE A 7 -1.30 -1.91 14.09
CA ILE A 7 -0.48 -2.78 13.22
C ILE A 7 0.46 -3.67 14.04
N ALA A 8 1.07 -3.15 15.10
CA ALA A 8 1.94 -3.93 15.97
C ALA A 8 1.16 -5.04 16.72
N ASP A 9 -0.09 -4.78 17.07
CA ASP A 9 -1.01 -5.72 17.72
C ASP A 9 -1.67 -6.70 16.74
N MET A 10 -1.66 -6.42 15.43
CA MET A 10 -2.23 -7.25 14.36
C MET A 10 -1.30 -8.37 13.86
N HIS A 11 -0.24 -8.72 14.59
CA HIS A 11 0.58 -9.89 14.28
C HIS A 11 -0.23 -11.18 14.48
N ILE A 12 -0.89 -11.63 13.42
CA ILE A 12 -1.43 -12.98 13.30
C ILE A 12 -0.27 -13.97 13.42
N ASN A 13 -0.53 -15.10 14.09
CA ASN A 13 0.32 -16.31 14.12
C ASN A 13 0.50 -16.91 12.71
N VAL A 14 1.10 -16.16 11.79
CA VAL A 14 1.68 -16.70 10.56
C VAL A 14 3.00 -17.34 10.98
N PRO A 15 3.35 -18.54 10.50
CA PRO A 15 4.70 -19.05 10.70
C PRO A 15 5.71 -17.97 10.32
N ASN A 16 6.71 -17.73 11.19
CA ASN A 16 7.79 -16.77 10.96
C ASN A 16 8.64 -17.26 9.77
N LEU A 17 8.11 -17.11 8.56
CA LEU A 17 8.76 -17.45 7.31
C LEU A 17 9.66 -16.28 6.90
N THR A 18 10.91 -16.58 6.60
CA THR A 18 11.85 -15.62 6.02
C THR A 18 11.41 -15.23 4.60
N LEU A 19 11.95 -14.13 4.08
CA LEU A 19 11.73 -13.73 2.69
C LEU A 19 12.11 -14.85 1.71
N GLU A 20 13.25 -15.49 1.92
CA GLU A 20 13.72 -16.61 1.08
C GLU A 20 12.75 -17.81 1.09
N GLN A 21 12.23 -18.17 2.27
CA GLN A 21 11.23 -19.22 2.39
C GLN A 21 9.93 -18.85 1.66
N ARG A 22 9.48 -17.59 1.77
CA ARG A 22 8.30 -17.11 1.04
C ARG A 22 8.50 -17.16 -0.46
N GLU A 23 9.66 -16.72 -0.95
CA GLU A 23 10.00 -16.72 -2.38
C GLU A 23 9.97 -18.13 -3.00
N THR A 24 10.46 -19.13 -2.28
CA THR A 24 10.46 -20.53 -2.74
C THR A 24 9.07 -21.16 -2.75
N MET A 25 8.14 -20.63 -1.95
CA MET A 25 6.75 -21.09 -1.87
C MET A 25 5.81 -20.43 -2.90
N LEU A 26 6.26 -19.42 -3.64
CA LEU A 26 5.45 -18.78 -4.68
C LEU A 26 5.25 -19.72 -5.87
N ASN A 27 4.02 -19.79 -6.38
CA ASN A 27 3.77 -20.44 -7.66
C ASN A 27 4.36 -19.62 -8.83
N VAL A 28 4.38 -20.19 -10.03
CA VAL A 28 5.03 -19.59 -11.22
C VAL A 28 4.50 -18.17 -11.53
N ASP A 29 3.18 -17.97 -11.47
CA ASP A 29 2.57 -16.68 -11.77
C ASP A 29 2.85 -15.64 -10.67
N GLN A 30 2.71 -16.06 -9.41
CA GLN A 30 3.06 -15.23 -8.26
C GLN A 30 4.53 -14.82 -8.29
N LYS A 31 5.44 -15.77 -8.59
CA LYS A 31 6.89 -15.52 -8.67
C LYS A 31 7.22 -14.52 -9.77
N ARG A 32 6.59 -14.64 -10.94
CA ARG A 32 6.74 -13.67 -12.04
C ARG A 32 6.34 -12.25 -11.62
N ILE A 33 5.22 -12.11 -10.91
CA ILE A 33 4.74 -10.81 -10.40
C ILE A 33 5.71 -10.28 -9.34
N PHE A 34 6.08 -11.14 -8.39
CA PHE A 34 6.99 -10.82 -7.30
C PHE A 34 8.35 -10.34 -7.81
N ASP A 35 8.96 -11.06 -8.76
CA ASP A 35 10.28 -10.71 -9.31
C ASP A 35 10.26 -9.37 -10.06
N LYS A 36 9.14 -9.06 -10.74
CA LYS A 36 8.94 -7.75 -11.37
C LYS A 36 8.90 -6.63 -10.33
N ILE A 37 8.17 -6.84 -9.22
CA ILE A 37 8.09 -5.87 -8.12
C ILE A 37 9.47 -5.73 -7.45
N LYS A 38 10.16 -6.85 -7.20
CA LYS A 38 11.50 -6.89 -6.60
C LYS A 38 12.52 -6.12 -7.41
N SER A 39 12.63 -6.39 -8.71
CA SER A 39 13.54 -5.65 -9.59
C SER A 39 13.26 -4.15 -9.56
N HIS A 40 11.98 -3.75 -9.60
CA HIS A 40 11.59 -2.34 -9.55
C HIS A 40 11.99 -1.68 -8.22
N LEU A 41 11.70 -2.33 -7.09
CA LEU A 41 12.00 -1.80 -5.75
C LEU A 41 13.51 -1.71 -5.51
N ILE A 42 14.30 -2.69 -5.99
CA ILE A 42 15.76 -2.65 -5.91
C ILE A 42 16.31 -1.44 -6.68
N SER A 43 15.87 -1.23 -7.93
CA SER A 43 16.31 -0.06 -8.71
C SER A 43 15.92 1.26 -8.03
N GLN A 44 14.77 1.32 -7.38
CA GLN A 44 14.39 2.50 -6.58
C GLN A 44 15.33 2.71 -5.38
N LYS A 45 15.66 1.64 -4.65
CA LYS A 45 16.60 1.70 -3.52
C LYS A 45 17.99 2.17 -3.97
N GLU A 46 18.52 1.59 -5.04
CA GLU A 46 19.82 1.98 -5.62
C GLU A 46 19.84 3.47 -5.97
N ARG A 47 18.76 3.99 -6.56
CA ARG A 47 18.65 5.43 -6.87
C ARG A 47 18.59 6.29 -5.61
N GLU A 48 17.86 5.88 -4.58
CA GLU A 48 17.82 6.59 -3.30
C GLU A 48 19.21 6.67 -2.67
N ASP A 49 19.94 5.55 -2.63
CA ASP A 49 21.30 5.47 -2.09
C ASP A 49 22.28 6.36 -2.87
N LEU A 50 22.12 6.47 -4.19
CA LEU A 50 22.90 7.39 -5.02
C LEU A 50 22.59 8.86 -4.72
N LEU A 51 21.33 9.22 -4.44
CA LEU A 51 20.92 10.61 -4.16
C LEU A 51 21.33 11.08 -2.75
N GLU A 52 21.45 10.15 -1.81
CA GLU A 52 22.02 10.39 -0.48
C GLU A 52 23.53 10.67 -0.55
N ASN A 53 24.23 10.14 -1.56
CA ASN A 53 25.64 10.44 -1.80
C ASN A 53 25.81 11.75 -2.59
N GLU A 54 26.31 12.81 -1.94
CA GLU A 54 26.43 14.15 -2.52
C GLU A 54 27.22 14.20 -3.84
N SER A 55 28.21 13.32 -4.02
CA SER A 55 29.05 13.25 -5.22
C SER A 55 28.28 12.83 -6.48
N SER A 56 27.18 12.10 -6.31
CA SER A 56 26.42 11.47 -7.41
C SER A 56 25.22 12.31 -7.87
N ARG A 57 24.90 13.42 -7.20
CA ARG A 57 23.76 14.30 -7.52
C ARG A 57 23.83 14.98 -8.89
N LEU A 58 25.02 15.03 -9.49
CA LEU A 58 25.25 15.63 -10.81
C LEU A 58 25.00 14.66 -11.98
N LEU A 59 24.78 13.37 -11.70
CA LEU A 59 24.46 12.40 -12.74
C LEU A 59 22.99 12.54 -13.15
N ARG A 60 22.72 12.60 -14.46
CA ARG A 60 21.38 12.42 -15.00
C ARG A 60 20.96 10.98 -14.73
N LEU A 61 20.26 10.79 -13.61
CA LEU A 61 19.62 9.52 -13.29
C LEU A 61 18.34 9.41 -14.12
N ASP A 62 18.20 8.30 -14.85
CA ASP A 62 16.96 8.01 -15.56
C ASP A 62 15.78 8.03 -14.60
N ASN A 63 14.65 8.57 -15.08
CA ASN A 63 13.49 8.69 -14.24
C ASN A 63 12.83 7.32 -14.05
N ILE A 64 12.94 6.73 -12.85
CA ILE A 64 12.30 5.45 -12.54
C ILE A 64 10.80 5.71 -12.50
N LYS A 65 10.08 5.21 -13.51
CA LYS A 65 8.63 5.33 -13.58
C LYS A 65 7.99 4.60 -12.41
N LEU A 66 7.06 5.26 -11.71
CA LEU A 66 6.35 4.67 -10.58
C LEU A 66 5.64 3.37 -10.96
N LEU A 67 5.72 2.38 -10.08
CA LEU A 67 5.05 1.10 -10.26
C LEU A 67 3.56 1.26 -9.98
N ARG A 68 2.74 1.05 -11.01
CA ARG A 68 1.28 1.01 -10.90
C ARG A 68 0.81 -0.28 -11.54
N MET A 69 0.35 -1.22 -10.73
CA MET A 69 -0.05 -2.54 -11.20
C MET A 69 -1.39 -2.95 -10.62
N PHE A 70 -2.14 -3.70 -11.41
CA PHE A 70 -3.31 -4.44 -10.97
C PHE A 70 -3.00 -5.93 -11.04
N ILE A 71 -3.28 -6.64 -9.96
CA ILE A 71 -3.04 -8.07 -9.78
C ILE A 71 -4.40 -8.74 -9.57
N SER A 72 -4.86 -9.45 -10.59
CA SER A 72 -6.10 -10.22 -10.53
C SER A 72 -5.81 -11.68 -10.21
N GLY A 73 -6.71 -12.31 -9.49
CA GLY A 73 -6.74 -13.76 -9.32
C GLY A 73 -8.03 -14.18 -8.64
N VAL A 74 -8.56 -15.34 -9.00
CA VAL A 74 -9.77 -15.86 -8.36
C VAL A 74 -9.54 -16.18 -6.87
N GLY A 75 -10.61 -16.35 -6.10
CA GLY A 75 -10.54 -16.86 -4.74
C GLY A 75 -9.65 -18.11 -4.63
N GLY A 76 -8.79 -18.16 -3.61
CA GLY A 76 -7.91 -19.32 -3.37
C GLY A 76 -6.58 -19.34 -4.14
N THR A 77 -6.26 -18.36 -4.99
CA THR A 77 -4.97 -18.31 -5.73
C THR A 77 -3.78 -17.79 -4.91
N GLY A 78 -3.93 -17.61 -3.59
CA GLY A 78 -2.85 -17.15 -2.70
C GLY A 78 -2.46 -15.67 -2.86
N LYS A 79 -3.41 -14.79 -3.24
CA LYS A 79 -3.18 -13.33 -3.34
C LYS A 79 -2.64 -12.73 -2.03
N SER A 80 -3.25 -13.09 -0.89
CA SER A 80 -2.81 -12.65 0.43
C SER A 80 -1.37 -13.07 0.73
N PHE A 81 -0.98 -14.29 0.37
CA PHE A 81 0.39 -14.78 0.52
C PHE A 81 1.40 -13.96 -0.32
N LEU A 82 1.01 -13.59 -1.55
CA LEU A 82 1.83 -12.70 -2.38
C LEU A 82 1.97 -11.30 -1.76
N ILE A 83 0.89 -10.74 -1.20
CA ILE A 83 0.92 -9.45 -0.49
C ILE A 83 1.90 -9.50 0.70
N GLU A 84 1.84 -10.56 1.50
CA GLU A 84 2.75 -10.77 2.63
C GLU A 84 4.20 -10.89 2.17
N ALA A 85 4.48 -11.63 1.09
CA ALA A 85 5.82 -11.74 0.53
C ALA A 85 6.37 -10.38 0.09
N ILE A 86 5.54 -9.55 -0.56
CA ILE A 86 5.92 -8.19 -0.98
C ILE A 86 6.18 -7.30 0.25
N LYS A 87 5.38 -7.42 1.32
CA LYS A 87 5.64 -6.71 2.58
C LYS A 87 7.02 -7.08 3.16
N CYS A 88 7.31 -8.37 3.29
CA CYS A 88 8.60 -8.85 3.77
C CYS A 88 9.76 -8.34 2.91
N LEU A 89 9.58 -8.29 1.58
CA LEU A 89 10.57 -7.74 0.66
C LEU A 89 10.84 -6.25 0.91
N VAL A 90 9.81 -5.44 1.13
CA VAL A 90 9.98 -4.01 1.42
C VAL A 90 10.70 -3.81 2.76
N ASP A 91 10.33 -4.60 3.77
CA ASP A 91 10.94 -4.53 5.09
C ASP A 91 12.41 -4.99 5.07
N ASP A 92 12.74 -5.96 4.21
CA ASP A 92 14.11 -6.44 3.96
C ASP A 92 14.97 -5.39 3.23
N ILE A 93 14.42 -4.65 2.26
CA ILE A 93 15.18 -3.65 1.49
C ILE A 93 15.44 -2.36 2.30
N TRP A 94 14.45 -1.89 3.09
CA TRP A 94 14.53 -0.57 3.73
C TRP A 94 14.57 -0.58 5.27
N HIS A 95 14.36 -1.72 5.92
CA HIS A 95 14.46 -1.88 7.38
C HIS A 95 13.67 -0.81 8.18
N PRO A 96 12.33 -0.90 8.22
CA PRO A 96 11.49 0.11 8.85
C PRO A 96 11.84 0.33 10.32
N LYS A 97 11.91 1.59 10.72
CA LYS A 97 12.03 1.97 12.14
C LYS A 97 10.66 1.82 12.82
N SER A 98 10.69 1.58 14.12
CA SER A 98 9.46 1.53 14.92
C SER A 98 8.62 2.80 14.72
N GLY A 99 7.34 2.63 14.40
CA GLY A 99 6.43 3.74 14.12
C GLY A 99 6.25 4.10 12.64
N GLU A 100 7.07 3.57 11.75
CA GLU A 100 7.07 3.89 10.32
C GLU A 100 6.43 2.79 9.47
N ILE A 101 5.66 3.18 8.45
CA ILE A 101 5.07 2.26 7.48
C ILE A 101 5.75 2.51 6.13
N MET A 102 6.51 1.51 5.66
CA MET A 102 7.14 1.53 4.33
C MET A 102 6.30 0.81 3.27
N CYS A 103 5.55 -0.23 3.67
CA CYS A 103 4.54 -0.90 2.87
C CYS A 103 3.15 -0.73 3.54
N ALA A 104 2.32 0.14 2.97
CA ALA A 104 0.95 0.35 3.46
C ALA A 104 0.00 -0.67 2.80
N ILE A 105 -0.49 -1.63 3.58
CA ILE A 105 -1.49 -2.58 3.12
C ILE A 105 -2.85 -2.13 3.62
N VAL A 106 -3.79 -1.95 2.69
CA VAL A 106 -5.14 -1.51 3.00
C VAL A 106 -6.20 -2.34 2.29
N ALA A 107 -7.36 -2.48 2.90
CA ALA A 107 -8.52 -3.14 2.31
C ALA A 107 -9.83 -2.37 2.64
N PRO A 108 -10.93 -2.59 1.92
CA PRO A 108 -12.19 -1.89 2.18
C PRO A 108 -12.90 -2.35 3.46
N THR A 109 -12.71 -3.61 3.87
CA THR A 109 -13.37 -4.19 5.06
C THR A 109 -12.34 -4.56 6.14
N GLY A 110 -12.78 -4.59 7.40
CA GLY A 110 -11.92 -4.93 8.53
C GLY A 110 -11.38 -6.36 8.46
N ILE A 111 -12.20 -7.32 8.03
CA ILE A 111 -11.79 -8.73 7.89
C ILE A 111 -10.75 -8.89 6.79
N ALA A 112 -10.97 -8.27 5.62
CA ALA A 112 -9.99 -8.31 4.53
C ALA A 112 -8.66 -7.68 4.97
N ALA A 113 -8.70 -6.52 5.62
CA ALA A 113 -7.52 -5.84 6.13
C ALA A 113 -6.76 -6.71 7.14
N PHE A 114 -7.48 -7.34 8.07
CA PHE A 114 -6.90 -8.24 9.06
C PHE A 114 -6.18 -9.42 8.41
N ASN A 115 -6.78 -10.07 7.40
CA ASN A 115 -6.21 -11.24 6.74
C ASN A 115 -4.85 -10.99 6.05
N VAL A 116 -4.52 -9.75 5.73
CA VAL A 116 -3.25 -9.36 5.10
C VAL A 116 -2.35 -8.54 6.04
N GLY A 117 -2.67 -8.49 7.33
CA GLY A 117 -1.91 -7.72 8.33
C GLY A 117 -1.88 -6.21 8.02
N GLY A 118 -2.98 -5.70 7.45
CA GLY A 118 -3.16 -4.30 7.06
C GLY A 118 -4.27 -3.60 7.85
N LEU A 119 -4.66 -2.42 7.38
CA LEU A 119 -5.75 -1.63 7.97
C LEU A 119 -6.85 -1.35 6.96
N THR A 120 -8.02 -0.90 7.40
CA THR A 120 -9.00 -0.42 6.41
C THR A 120 -8.48 0.86 5.75
N ILE A 121 -8.82 1.08 4.47
CA ILE A 121 -8.45 2.31 3.75
C ILE A 121 -8.89 3.55 4.55
N HIS A 122 -10.12 3.50 5.08
CA HIS A 122 -10.69 4.56 5.91
C HIS A 122 -9.88 4.82 7.18
N ARG A 123 -9.41 3.77 7.87
CA ARG A 123 -8.65 3.90 9.12
C ARG A 123 -7.25 4.45 8.87
N LEU A 124 -6.50 3.88 7.93
CA LEU A 124 -5.11 4.31 7.68
C LEU A 124 -5.06 5.74 7.13
N PHE A 125 -5.87 6.03 6.12
CA PHE A 125 -5.85 7.32 5.44
C PHE A 125 -6.80 8.35 6.05
N GLN A 126 -7.57 8.00 7.08
CA GLN A 126 -8.56 8.87 7.73
C GLN A 126 -9.57 9.44 6.71
N LEU A 127 -10.08 8.58 5.83
CA LEU A 127 -11.05 8.99 4.81
C LEU A 127 -12.43 9.26 5.46
N PRO A 128 -13.25 10.14 4.86
CA PRO A 128 -14.63 10.33 5.29
C PRO A 128 -15.41 9.01 5.24
N ILE A 129 -16.25 8.76 6.25
CA ILE A 129 -17.12 7.58 6.32
C ILE A 129 -18.55 8.04 6.07
N GLU A 130 -19.28 7.31 5.21
CA GLU A 130 -20.70 7.57 5.00
C GLU A 130 -21.49 7.35 6.29
N HIS A 131 -22.31 8.32 6.67
CA HIS A 131 -23.23 8.22 7.79
C HIS A 131 -24.65 8.41 7.26
N GLU A 132 -25.57 7.53 7.65
CA GLU A 132 -27.01 7.66 7.33
C GLU A 132 -27.33 7.76 5.83
N GLY A 133 -26.55 7.10 4.97
CA GLY A 133 -26.77 7.11 3.51
C GLY A 133 -26.39 8.42 2.83
N LYS A 134 -25.73 9.34 3.54
CA LYS A 134 -25.12 10.54 2.96
C LYS A 134 -23.63 10.34 2.82
N THR A 135 -23.16 10.44 1.59
CA THR A 135 -21.73 10.43 1.29
C THR A 135 -21.09 11.70 1.86
N ALA A 136 -20.22 11.52 2.84
CA ALA A 136 -19.47 12.63 3.41
C ALA A 136 -18.53 13.21 2.35
N GLY A 137 -18.56 14.53 2.18
CA GLY A 137 -17.62 15.22 1.30
C GLY A 137 -16.18 15.05 1.80
N TYR A 138 -15.23 15.15 0.88
CA TYR A 138 -13.82 15.21 1.24
C TYR A 138 -13.56 16.42 2.16
N TRP A 139 -12.80 16.19 3.23
CA TRP A 139 -12.36 17.25 4.14
C TRP A 139 -10.86 17.13 4.40
N ALA A 140 -10.19 18.28 4.52
CA ALA A 140 -8.77 18.33 4.84
C ALA A 140 -8.55 18.01 6.32
N LEU A 141 -7.53 17.18 6.60
CA LEU A 141 -7.18 16.84 7.99
C LEU A 141 -6.81 18.08 8.80
N ASN A 142 -7.14 18.07 10.10
CA ASN A 142 -6.59 19.05 11.02
C ASN A 142 -5.05 18.91 11.12
N LYS A 143 -4.37 19.98 11.54
CA LYS A 143 -2.89 20.05 11.55
C LYS A 143 -2.24 18.90 12.31
N GLU A 144 -2.84 18.46 13.42
CA GLU A 144 -2.31 17.38 14.24
C GLU A 144 -2.46 16.01 13.56
N ALA A 145 -3.64 15.71 13.02
CA ALA A 145 -3.91 14.49 12.26
C ALA A 145 -3.01 14.41 11.02
N GLN A 146 -2.87 15.52 10.30
CA GLN A 146 -1.98 15.62 9.16
C GLN A 146 -0.51 15.40 9.55
N LYS A 147 -0.05 16.00 10.66
CA LYS A 147 1.31 15.75 11.16
C LYS A 147 1.52 14.28 11.53
N ARG A 148 0.55 13.65 12.20
CA ARG A 148 0.62 12.23 12.59
C ARG A 148 0.76 11.32 11.38
N ILE A 149 -0.13 11.45 10.39
CA ILE A 149 -0.10 10.60 9.20
C ILE A 149 1.17 10.83 8.37
N LYS A 150 1.62 12.09 8.25
CA LYS A 150 2.89 12.42 7.57
C LYS A 150 4.09 11.77 8.25
N MET A 151 4.15 11.75 9.58
CA MET A 151 5.23 11.08 10.31
C MET A 151 5.20 9.56 10.09
N THR A 152 4.02 8.94 10.16
CA THR A 152 3.85 7.49 9.97
C THR A 152 4.19 7.05 8.55
N LEU A 153 3.83 7.84 7.54
CA LEU A 153 4.00 7.50 6.12
C LEU A 153 5.20 8.19 5.45
N LYS A 154 6.09 8.86 6.22
CA LYS A 154 7.19 9.65 5.66
C LYS A 154 8.07 8.85 4.69
N ASN A 155 8.32 7.58 5.02
CA ASN A 155 9.18 6.68 4.27
C ASN A 155 8.39 5.65 3.45
N LEU A 156 7.10 5.92 3.20
CA LEU A 156 6.24 5.04 2.43
C LEU A 156 6.80 4.82 1.02
N LYS A 157 7.02 3.55 0.66
CA LYS A 157 7.54 3.12 -0.64
C LYS A 157 6.44 2.57 -1.53
N ILE A 158 5.49 1.84 -0.96
CA ILE A 158 4.42 1.18 -1.72
C ILE A 158 3.12 1.12 -0.95
N ILE A 159 2.01 1.25 -1.69
CA ILE A 159 0.64 1.08 -1.20
C ILE A 159 0.05 -0.14 -1.89
N ILE A 160 -0.52 -1.06 -1.11
CA ILE A 160 -1.22 -2.24 -1.60
C ILE A 160 -2.68 -2.10 -1.18
N VAL A 161 -3.58 -2.07 -2.16
CA VAL A 161 -5.03 -2.02 -1.95
C VAL A 161 -5.59 -3.39 -2.29
N ASP A 162 -5.86 -4.19 -1.26
CA ASP A 162 -6.50 -5.49 -1.39
C ASP A 162 -8.03 -5.35 -1.51
N GLU A 163 -8.65 -6.34 -2.15
CA GLU A 163 -10.06 -6.35 -2.54
C GLU A 163 -10.54 -5.06 -3.22
N VAL A 164 -9.77 -4.60 -4.22
CA VAL A 164 -10.03 -3.35 -4.96
C VAL A 164 -11.44 -3.28 -5.56
N PHE A 165 -12.06 -4.42 -5.90
CA PHE A 165 -13.42 -4.45 -6.46
C PHE A 165 -14.51 -4.04 -5.47
N MET A 166 -14.24 -4.11 -4.17
CA MET A 166 -15.12 -3.60 -3.13
C MET A 166 -14.86 -2.10 -2.82
N VAL A 167 -13.87 -1.47 -3.48
CA VAL A 167 -13.56 -0.06 -3.33
C VAL A 167 -14.37 0.75 -4.33
N SER A 168 -15.08 1.77 -3.85
CA SER A 168 -15.83 2.69 -4.73
C SER A 168 -14.90 3.68 -5.44
N ASN A 169 -15.34 4.18 -6.59
CA ASN A 169 -14.62 5.23 -7.33
C ASN A 169 -14.35 6.47 -6.46
N LEU A 170 -15.27 6.81 -5.57
CA LEU A 170 -15.14 7.93 -4.65
C LEU A 170 -14.08 7.67 -3.58
N ASN A 171 -14.06 6.48 -2.99
CA ASN A 171 -13.04 6.12 -2.01
C ASN A 171 -11.64 6.12 -2.64
N LEU A 172 -11.53 5.71 -3.91
CA LEU A 172 -10.28 5.80 -4.65
C LEU A 172 -9.87 7.26 -4.92
N ALA A 173 -10.82 8.13 -5.27
CA ALA A 173 -10.57 9.57 -5.45
C ALA A 173 -10.13 10.22 -4.13
N TYR A 174 -10.79 9.91 -3.02
CA TYR A 174 -10.43 10.39 -1.69
C TYR A 174 -9.05 9.88 -1.25
N LEU A 175 -8.72 8.63 -1.56
CA LEU A 175 -7.36 8.11 -1.35
C LEU A 175 -6.34 8.93 -2.14
N HIS A 176 -6.59 9.20 -3.42
CA HIS A 176 -5.69 10.02 -4.24
C HIS A 176 -5.51 11.42 -3.65
N MET A 177 -6.59 12.16 -3.39
CA MET A 177 -6.53 13.50 -2.79
C MET A 177 -5.80 13.50 -1.45
N ARG A 178 -6.03 12.47 -0.63
CA ARG A 178 -5.36 12.35 0.67
C ARG A 178 -3.86 12.10 0.51
N LEU A 179 -3.43 11.35 -0.49
CA LEU A 179 -2.01 11.14 -0.78
C LEU A 179 -1.34 12.43 -1.26
N GLU A 180 -2.03 13.25 -2.05
CA GLU A 180 -1.55 14.59 -2.44
C GLU A 180 -1.34 15.48 -1.20
N ASP A 181 -2.32 15.51 -0.28
CA ASP A 181 -2.24 16.28 0.97
C ASP A 181 -1.09 15.83 1.90
N ILE A 182 -0.77 14.53 1.88
CA ILE A 182 0.28 13.93 2.70
C ILE A 182 1.66 14.20 2.11
N PHE A 183 1.82 14.02 0.79
CA PHE A 183 3.13 14.08 0.13
C PHE A 183 3.43 15.43 -0.51
N GLY A 184 2.45 16.32 -0.64
CA GLY A 184 2.62 17.67 -1.15
C GLY A 184 2.92 17.71 -2.65
N THR A 185 2.30 16.83 -3.43
CA THR A 185 2.43 16.74 -4.89
C THR A 185 1.06 16.49 -5.52
N ASP A 186 0.85 17.03 -6.71
CA ASP A 186 -0.30 16.82 -7.60
C ASP A 186 -0.12 15.60 -8.53
N GLU A 187 0.99 14.88 -8.39
CA GLU A 187 1.21 13.64 -9.11
C GLU A 187 0.31 12.53 -8.56
N TRP A 188 -0.29 11.78 -9.48
CA TRP A 188 -1.13 10.62 -9.20
C TRP A 188 -0.61 9.75 -8.05
N PHE A 189 -1.48 9.53 -7.06
CA PHE A 189 -1.21 8.77 -5.83
C PHE A 189 0.00 9.28 -5.02
N GLY A 190 0.25 10.60 -5.03
CA GLY A 190 1.29 11.22 -4.20
C GLY A 190 2.72 10.79 -4.60
N SER A 191 2.93 10.52 -5.88
CA SER A 191 4.17 9.92 -6.42
C SER A 191 4.60 8.62 -5.73
N LYS A 192 3.66 7.78 -5.30
CA LYS A 192 3.96 6.47 -4.68
C LYS A 192 3.70 5.30 -5.62
N ASN A 193 4.40 4.20 -5.39
CA ASN A 193 4.07 2.94 -6.03
C ASN A 193 2.72 2.45 -5.47
N ILE A 194 1.86 1.92 -6.34
CA ILE A 194 0.55 1.39 -5.96
C ILE A 194 0.26 0.05 -6.63
N LEU A 195 -0.17 -0.92 -5.84
CA LEU A 195 -0.64 -2.23 -6.28
C LEU A 195 -2.10 -2.37 -5.90
N PHE A 196 -2.95 -2.63 -6.90
CA PHE A 196 -4.33 -3.03 -6.68
C PHE A 196 -4.42 -4.54 -6.78
N VAL A 197 -4.97 -5.18 -5.76
CA VAL A 197 -5.14 -6.64 -5.71
C VAL A 197 -6.62 -6.94 -5.55
N GLY A 198 -7.12 -7.94 -6.26
CA GLY A 198 -8.51 -8.35 -6.12
C GLY A 198 -8.91 -9.46 -7.07
N ASP A 199 -10.19 -9.79 -7.01
CA ASP A 199 -10.84 -10.77 -7.88
C ASP A 199 -11.99 -10.10 -8.64
N LEU A 200 -11.92 -10.13 -9.97
CA LEU A 200 -12.94 -9.56 -10.86
C LEU A 200 -14.34 -10.14 -10.63
N LEU A 201 -14.44 -11.35 -10.08
CA LEU A 201 -15.70 -12.06 -9.86
C LEU A 201 -16.25 -11.89 -8.43
N GLN A 202 -15.59 -11.08 -7.59
CA GLN A 202 -16.05 -10.77 -6.25
C GLN A 202 -17.09 -9.64 -6.21
N LEU A 203 -17.59 -9.35 -5.01
CA LEU A 203 -18.68 -8.42 -4.77
C LEU A 203 -18.30 -6.98 -5.17
N PRO A 204 -19.22 -6.23 -5.81
CA PRO A 204 -19.05 -4.80 -6.07
C PRO A 204 -19.12 -3.98 -4.76
N PRO A 205 -18.76 -2.69 -4.77
CA PRO A 205 -18.87 -1.85 -3.58
C PRO A 205 -20.32 -1.72 -3.12
N VAL A 206 -20.54 -1.77 -1.81
CA VAL A 206 -21.85 -1.54 -1.20
C VAL A 206 -22.24 -0.07 -1.36
N ASN A 207 -23.39 0.21 -1.97
CA ASN A 207 -23.92 1.58 -2.20
C ASN A 207 -22.94 2.56 -2.90
N GLY A 208 -21.96 2.05 -3.64
CA GLY A 208 -20.98 2.86 -4.38
C GLY A 208 -20.95 2.51 -5.86
N ARG A 209 -20.34 3.38 -6.68
CA ARG A 209 -20.00 3.02 -8.07
C ARG A 209 -18.68 2.27 -8.08
N PRO A 210 -18.58 1.13 -8.79
CA PRO A 210 -17.32 0.41 -8.96
C PRO A 210 -16.28 1.27 -9.70
N ILE A 211 -15.00 0.93 -9.52
CA ILE A 211 -13.88 1.60 -10.20
C ILE A 211 -13.81 1.21 -11.69
N PHE A 212 -14.32 0.03 -12.04
CA PHE A 212 -14.32 -0.57 -13.38
C PHE A 212 -15.74 -0.81 -13.88
#